data_AF-A0A2M8FA17-F1
#
_entry.id   AF-A0A2M8FA17-F1
#
_cell.length_a   1.000
_cell.length_b   1.000
_cell.length_c   1.000
_cell.angle_alpha   90.00
_cell.angle_beta   90.00
_cell.angle_gamma   90.00
#
_symmetry.space_group_name_H-M   'P 1'
#
loop_
_entity.id
_entity.type
_entity.pdbx_description
1 polymer ?
#
loop_
_entity_poly.entity_id
_entity_poly.type
_entity_poly.pdbx_seq_one_letter_code
_entity_poly.pdbx_strand_id
1 'polypeptide(L)'
;MNNTRIQRWADAATHGDREAFGQLYDLYIKEIYRFVYYKTHQKETAADITADIFVKALHKIDTFDAMKGSFRTWLYTIARSAVIDHYRTKNMMYLSRMPGISQM
;
A
#
# COMPACT_ATOMS: atom_id res chain seq x y z
N MET A 1 10.47 -22.16 1.96
CA MET A 1 9.19 -22.90 1.76
C MET A 1 7.91 -22.05 1.79
N ASN A 2 7.92 -20.77 2.19
CA ASN A 2 6.68 -19.96 2.24
C ASN A 2 6.19 -19.41 0.88
N ASN A 3 7.03 -19.42 -0.16
CA ASN A 3 6.73 -18.77 -1.43
C ASN A 3 5.54 -19.42 -2.17
N THR A 4 5.39 -20.74 -2.04
CA THR A 4 4.34 -21.51 -2.73
C THR A 4 2.93 -21.19 -2.21
N ARG A 5 2.78 -20.93 -0.90
CA ARG A 5 1.47 -20.55 -0.32
C ARG A 5 1.08 -19.14 -0.73
N ILE A 6 2.03 -18.20 -0.68
CA ILE A 6 1.82 -16.81 -1.11
C ILE A 6 1.41 -16.78 -2.59
N GLN A 7 2.11 -17.52 -3.45
CA GLN A 7 1.78 -17.61 -4.87
C GLN A 7 0.37 -18.15 -5.09
N ARG A 8 0.00 -19.23 -4.40
CA ARG A 8 -1.35 -19.81 -4.49
C ARG A 8 -2.44 -18.83 -4.04
N TRP A 9 -2.23 -18.13 -2.92
CA TRP A 9 -3.20 -17.15 -2.45
C TRP A 9 -3.28 -15.94 -3.38
N ALA A 10 -2.14 -15.49 -3.92
CA ALA A 10 -2.12 -14.37 -4.86
C ALA A 10 -2.85 -14.74 -6.16
N ASP A 11 -2.63 -15.95 -6.68
CA ASP A 11 -3.34 -16.48 -7.84
C ASP A 11 -4.85 -16.61 -7.58
N ALA A 12 -5.27 -17.24 -6.47
CA ALA A 12 -6.70 -17.31 -6.16
C ALA A 12 -7.33 -15.90 -5.99
N ALA A 13 -6.61 -14.97 -5.37
CA ALA A 13 -7.08 -13.60 -5.18
C ALA A 13 -7.21 -12.81 -6.49
N THR A 14 -6.35 -13.05 -7.49
CA THR A 14 -6.51 -12.43 -8.83
C THR A 14 -7.78 -12.91 -9.53
N HIS A 15 -8.29 -14.09 -9.17
CA HIS A 15 -9.55 -14.66 -9.64
C HIS A 15 -10.76 -14.32 -8.75
N GLY A 16 -10.60 -13.38 -7.80
CA GLY A 16 -11.69 -12.86 -6.96
C GLY A 16 -11.89 -13.59 -5.62
N ASP A 17 -11.01 -14.51 -5.24
CA ASP A 17 -11.06 -15.16 -3.94
C ASP A 17 -10.67 -14.18 -2.82
N ARG A 18 -11.68 -13.71 -2.08
CA ARG A 18 -11.53 -12.77 -0.97
C ARG A 18 -10.83 -13.39 0.24
N GLU A 19 -11.02 -14.68 0.49
CA GLU A 19 -10.38 -15.36 1.62
C GLU A 19 -8.88 -15.48 1.36
N ALA A 20 -8.49 -15.79 0.13
CA ALA A 20 -7.10 -15.82 -0.29
C ALA A 20 -6.42 -14.45 -0.12
N PHE A 21 -7.10 -13.36 -0.49
CA PHE A 21 -6.60 -12.01 -0.21
C PHE A 21 -6.49 -11.74 1.30
N GLY A 22 -7.44 -12.21 2.11
CA GLY A 22 -7.39 -12.14 3.57
C GLY A 22 -6.12 -12.79 4.15
N GLN A 23 -5.71 -13.96 3.64
CA GLN A 23 -4.47 -14.61 4.05
C GLN A 23 -3.23 -13.77 3.73
N LEU A 24 -3.22 -13.09 2.58
CA LEU A 24 -2.14 -12.17 2.21
C LEU A 24 -2.14 -10.93 3.11
N TYR A 25 -3.33 -10.39 3.42
CA TYR A 25 -3.49 -9.27 4.35
C TYR A 25 -2.88 -9.61 5.72
N ASP A 26 -3.29 -10.72 6.33
CA ASP A 26 -2.82 -11.13 7.67
C ASP A 26 -1.30 -11.32 7.71
N LEU A 27 -0.73 -11.84 6.61
CA LEU A 27 0.70 -12.05 6.49
C LEU A 27 1.49 -10.73 6.40
N TYR A 28 0.98 -9.74 5.67
CA TYR A 28 1.74 -8.53 5.33
C TYR A 28 1.36 -7.28 6.12
N ILE A 29 0.23 -7.25 6.84
CA ILE A 29 -0.28 -6.05 7.51
C ILE A 29 0.74 -5.44 8.48
N LYS A 30 1.35 -6.26 9.34
CA LYS A 30 2.36 -5.79 10.32
C LYS A 30 3.64 -5.29 9.64
N GLU A 31 3.99 -5.88 8.51
CA GLU A 31 5.18 -5.52 7.76
C GLU A 31 5.01 -4.18 7.04
N ILE A 32 3.89 -4.01 6.33
CA ILE A 32 3.55 -2.75 5.66
C ILE A 32 3.34 -1.63 6.67
N TYR A 33 2.62 -1.88 7.77
CA TYR A 33 2.45 -0.89 8.84
C TYR A 33 3.80 -0.38 9.37
N ARG A 34 4.75 -1.28 9.67
CA ARG A 34 6.08 -0.90 10.12
C ARG A 34 6.82 -0.07 9.08
N PHE A 35 6.78 -0.48 7.80
CA PHE A 35 7.38 0.28 6.71
C PHE A 35 6.84 1.70 6.63
N VAL A 36 5.52 1.88 6.68
CA VAL A 36 4.89 3.20 6.63
C VAL A 36 5.19 4.01 7.90
N TYR A 37 5.16 3.38 9.06
CA TYR A 37 5.49 4.02 10.33
C TYR A 37 6.94 4.56 10.33
N TYR A 38 7.90 3.79 9.82
CA TYR A 38 9.29 4.26 9.70
C TYR A 38 9.48 5.43 8.73
N LYS A 39 8.51 5.67 7.84
CA LYS A 39 8.52 6.85 6.95
C LYS A 39 7.85 8.05 7.60
N THR A 40 6.69 7.83 8.23
CA THR A 40 5.81 8.89 8.71
C THR A 40 6.07 9.31 10.16
N HIS A 41 6.63 8.42 10.98
CA HIS A 41 6.81 8.57 12.43
C HIS A 41 5.53 8.97 13.20
N GLN A 42 4.35 8.69 12.64
CA GLN A 42 3.06 9.01 13.25
C GLN A 42 2.15 7.78 13.18
N LYS A 43 1.67 7.31 14.34
CA LYS A 43 0.91 6.05 14.44
C LYS A 43 -0.40 6.09 13.68
N GLU A 44 -1.20 7.15 13.87
CA GLU A 44 -2.50 7.33 13.22
C GLU A 44 -2.33 7.41 11.70
N THR A 45 -1.45 8.30 11.22
CA THR A 45 -1.13 8.41 9.80
C THR A 45 -0.63 7.09 9.21
N ALA A 46 0.19 6.34 9.94
CA ALA A 46 0.66 5.05 9.48
C ALA A 46 -0.46 4.02 9.36
N ALA A 47 -1.40 4.00 10.30
CA ALA A 47 -2.57 3.12 10.25
C ALA A 47 -3.45 3.46 9.04
N ASP A 48 -3.75 4.73 8.83
CA ASP A 48 -4.60 5.20 7.72
C ASP A 48 -4.00 4.86 6.35
N ILE A 49 -2.72 5.21 6.13
CA ILE A 49 -2.03 4.89 4.87
C ILE A 49 -1.94 3.38 4.66
N THR A 50 -1.72 2.61 5.73
CA THR A 50 -1.68 1.15 5.62
C THR A 50 -3.02 0.59 5.16
N ALA A 51 -4.13 1.06 5.74
CA ALA A 51 -5.47 0.66 5.29
C ALA A 51 -5.70 1.00 3.82
N ASP A 52 -5.35 2.22 3.39
CA ASP A 52 -5.44 2.66 2.00
C ASP A 52 -4.59 1.79 1.04
N ILE A 53 -3.39 1.38 1.46
CA ILE A 53 -2.55 0.47 0.67
C ILE A 53 -3.27 -0.86 0.42
N PHE A 54 -3.90 -1.46 1.43
CA PHE A 54 -4.59 -2.74 1.26
C PHE A 54 -5.89 -2.61 0.46
N VAL A 55 -6.62 -1.49 0.59
CA VAL A 55 -7.77 -1.19 -0.29
C VAL A 55 -7.29 -1.06 -1.75
N LYS A 56 -6.22 -0.31 -2.00
CA LYS A 56 -5.62 -0.19 -3.34
C LYS A 56 -5.10 -1.52 -3.87
N ALA A 57 -4.49 -2.34 -3.02
CA ALA A 57 -4.02 -3.67 -3.39
C ALA A 57 -5.19 -4.57 -3.77
N LEU A 58 -6.29 -4.56 -3.01
CA LEU A 58 -7.49 -5.34 -3.35
C LEU A 58 -8.06 -4.91 -4.71
N HIS A 59 -8.14 -3.61 -4.99
CA HIS A 59 -8.63 -3.11 -6.29
C HIS A 59 -7.71 -3.37 -7.48
N LYS A 60 -6.42 -3.67 -7.23
CA LYS A 60 -5.41 -3.90 -8.27
C LYS A 60 -4.94 -5.34 -8.33
N ILE A 61 -5.53 -6.23 -7.54
CA ILE A 61 -5.02 -7.59 -7.36
C ILE A 61 -4.95 -8.37 -8.67
N ASP A 62 -5.89 -8.11 -9.58
CA ASP A 62 -5.94 -8.59 -10.96
C ASP A 62 -4.73 -8.19 -11.82
N THR A 63 -4.02 -7.13 -11.47
CA THR A 63 -2.79 -6.69 -12.15
C THR A 63 -1.53 -7.41 -11.65
N PHE A 64 -1.62 -8.21 -10.59
CA PHE A 64 -0.47 -8.94 -10.07
C PHE A 64 -0.05 -10.06 -11.04
N ASP A 65 1.24 -10.11 -11.34
CA ASP A 65 1.84 -11.10 -12.23
C ASP A 65 3.05 -11.73 -11.54
N ALA A 66 2.93 -13.01 -11.18
CA ALA A 66 3.97 -13.76 -10.50
C ALA A 66 5.25 -13.94 -11.34
N MET A 67 5.18 -13.79 -12.66
CA MET A 67 6.34 -13.84 -13.55
C MET A 67 7.17 -12.55 -13.45
N LYS A 68 6.56 -11.41 -13.10
CA LYS A 68 7.23 -10.11 -12.97
C LYS A 68 7.83 -9.89 -11.58
N GLY A 69 7.48 -10.72 -10.59
CA GLY A 69 8.09 -10.68 -9.27
C GLY A 69 7.21 -11.25 -8.17
N SER A 70 7.72 -11.19 -6.94
CA SER A 70 6.98 -11.65 -5.77
C SER A 70 5.81 -10.72 -5.43
N PHE A 71 4.74 -11.29 -4.85
CA PHE A 71 3.63 -10.50 -4.30
C PHE A 71 4.11 -9.42 -3.32
N ARG A 72 5.08 -9.77 -2.46
CA ARG A 72 5.72 -8.82 -1.55
C ARG A 72 6.27 -7.61 -2.31
N THR A 73 7.06 -7.84 -3.36
CA THR A 73 7.63 -6.74 -4.18
C THR A 73 6.54 -5.86 -4.76
N TRP A 74 5.50 -6.47 -5.35
CA TRP A 74 4.36 -5.76 -5.92
C TRP A 74 3.60 -4.91 -4.88
N LEU A 75 3.31 -5.48 -3.70
CA LEU A 75 2.66 -4.78 -2.60
C LEU A 75 3.49 -3.58 -2.11
N TYR A 76 4.81 -3.75 -2.03
CA TYR A 76 5.73 -2.67 -1.67
C TYR A 76 5.81 -1.56 -2.72
N THR A 77 5.51 -1.83 -3.99
CA THR A 77 5.36 -0.78 -5.01
C THR A 77 4.15 0.09 -4.70
N ILE A 78 3.01 -0.51 -4.38
CA ILE A 78 1.80 0.20 -3.96
C ILE A 78 2.07 1.01 -2.68
N ALA A 79 2.73 0.41 -1.69
CA ALA A 79 3.07 1.07 -0.45
C ALA A 79 3.96 2.31 -0.64
N ARG A 80 4.97 2.23 -1.51
CA ARG A 80 5.82 3.38 -1.83
C ARG A 80 5.03 4.50 -2.50
N SER A 81 4.18 4.18 -3.47
CA SER A 81 3.33 5.17 -4.13
C SER A 81 2.40 5.88 -3.13
N ALA A 82 1.76 5.13 -2.23
CA ALA A 82 0.87 5.70 -1.21
C ALA A 82 1.61 6.66 -0.25
N VAL A 83 2.82 6.32 0.18
CA VAL A 83 3.65 7.19 1.01
C VAL A 83 4.05 8.47 0.26
N ILE A 84 4.44 8.37 -1.01
CA ILE A 84 4.78 9.53 -1.84
C ILE A 84 3.56 10.45 -2.00
N ASP A 85 2.40 9.88 -2.30
CA ASP A 85 1.15 10.63 -2.44
C ASP A 85 0.78 11.36 -1.15
N HIS A 86 0.95 10.72 0.01
CA HIS A 86 0.71 11.37 1.31
C HIS A 86 1.55 12.65 1.48
N TYR A 87 2.86 12.59 1.18
CA TYR A 87 3.73 13.77 1.29
C TYR A 87 3.42 14.83 0.23
N ARG A 88 3.09 14.44 -0.99
CA ARG A 88 2.70 15.38 -2.06
C ARG A 88 1.44 16.16 -1.68
N THR A 89 0.41 15.47 -1.20
CA THR A 89 -0.85 16.09 -0.75
C THR A 89 -0.62 17.00 0.45
N LYS A 90 0.20 16.57 1.42
CA LYS A 90 0.57 17.39 2.58
C LYS A 90 1.25 18.70 2.14
N ASN A 91 2.23 18.64 1.24
CA ASN A 91 2.91 19.82 0.70
C ASN A 91 1.95 20.75 -0.07
N MET A 92 1.09 20.20 -0.92
CA MET A 92 0.08 20.98 -1.65
C MET A 92 -0.92 21.67 -0.71
N MET A 93 -1.30 21.01 0.38
CA MET A 93 -2.19 21.57 1.40
C MET A 93 -1.54 22.75 2.15
N TYR A 94 -0.22 22.68 2.40
CA TYR A 94 0.51 23.82 2.97
C TYR A 94 0.55 25.01 2.01
N LEU A 95 0.86 24.78 0.73
CA LEU A 95 0.91 25.84 -0.28
C LEU A 95 -0.44 26.51 -0.50
N SER A 96 -1.55 25.76 -0.45
CA SER A 96 -2.90 26.31 -0.63
C SER A 96 -3.47 27.02 0.60
N ARG A 97 -2.90 26.81 1.80
CA ARG A 97 -3.33 27.45 3.06
C ARG A 97 -2.43 28.60 3.51
N MET A 98 -1.39 28.94 2.76
CA MET A 98 -0.55 30.10 3.06
C MET A 98 -1.23 31.39 2.58
N PRO A 99 -1.58 32.33 3.49
CA PRO A 99 -2.03 33.65 3.06
C PRO A 99 -0.82 34.40 2.46
N GLY A 100 -0.83 34.62 1.15
CA GLY A 100 0.07 35.58 0.49
C GLY A 100 0.84 35.14 -0.76
N ILE A 101 0.74 33.89 -1.24
CA ILE A 101 1.55 33.43 -2.40
C ILE A 101 0.73 33.35 -3.71
N SER A 102 -0.57 33.63 -3.69
CA SER A 102 -1.41 33.59 -4.90
C SER A 102 -1.30 34.82 -5.83
N GLN A 103 -0.40 35.77 -5.59
CA GLN A 103 -0.27 36.98 -6.44
C GLN A 103 1.17 37.42 -6.74
N MET A 104 2.11 36.49 -6.88
CA MET A 104 3.39 36.77 -7.55
C MET A 104 3.63 35.74 -8.64
#